data_AF-A0A6L3EWV6-F1
#
_entry.id   AF-A0A6L3EWV6-F1
#
_cell.length_a   1.000
_cell.length_b   1.000
_cell.length_c   1.000
_cell.angle_alpha   90.00
_cell.angle_beta   90.00
_cell.angle_gamma   90.00
#
_symmetry.space_group_name_H-M   'P 1'
#
loop_
_entity.id
_entity.type
_entity.pdbx_description
1 polymer ?
#
loop_
_entity_poly.entity_id
_entity_poly.type
_entity_poly.pdbx_seq_one_letter_code
_entity_poly.pdbx_strand_id
1 'polypeptide(L)'
;MRAARQRVQGKLLEENGRFALRLTNPKPDRDADNLLYVGYALVTLGREDHIFPSFVLDDWGNEIKGVKLFRWIRENGNEFPRAEIFGYEKDGSETQLFARALELYVTLPCYVYDSRTAPVTDGHLLKAILLPDDAVTVPQRIKRPSSEVMKRPLRSARVQWWLVPPETAAFDFGLLKEN
;
A
#
# COMPACT_ATOMS: atom_id res chain seq x y z
N MET A 1 14.96 -4.14 11.92
CA MET A 1 13.51 -4.37 11.74
C MET A 1 13.16 -4.19 10.24
N ARG A 2 11.95 -4.51 9.75
CA ARG A 2 11.56 -4.24 8.33
C ARG A 2 10.09 -3.89 8.22
N ALA A 3 9.78 -2.86 7.44
CA ALA A 3 8.41 -2.44 7.17
C ALA A 3 7.59 -3.59 6.53
N ALA A 4 6.32 -3.68 6.92
CA ALA A 4 5.40 -4.67 6.41
C ALA A 4 5.08 -4.40 4.93
N ARG A 5 5.36 -5.39 4.07
CA ARG A 5 5.08 -5.34 2.63
C ARG A 5 4.30 -6.55 2.15
N GLN A 6 3.42 -6.34 1.19
CA GLN A 6 2.72 -7.37 0.43
C GLN A 6 3.47 -7.62 -0.87
N ARG A 7 3.72 -8.88 -1.22
CA ARG A 7 4.21 -9.24 -2.55
C ARG A 7 3.06 -9.19 -3.56
N VAL A 8 3.34 -8.64 -4.73
CA VAL A 8 2.43 -8.58 -5.88
C VAL A 8 3.21 -8.90 -7.17
N GLN A 9 2.49 -9.22 -8.24
CA GLN A 9 3.06 -9.35 -9.58
C GLN A 9 2.49 -8.25 -10.46
N GLY A 10 3.35 -7.64 -11.27
CA GLY A 10 2.92 -6.59 -12.15
C GLY A 10 4.07 -5.83 -12.78
N LYS A 11 3.75 -4.65 -13.28
CA LYS A 11 4.72 -3.72 -13.86
C LYS A 11 4.49 -2.32 -13.31
N LEU A 12 5.57 -1.65 -12.94
CA LEU A 12 5.55 -0.24 -12.59
C LEU A 12 5.54 0.59 -13.88
N LEU A 13 4.59 1.51 -13.98
CA LEU A 13 4.53 2.52 -15.03
C LEU A 13 4.84 3.87 -14.41
N GLU A 14 5.65 4.66 -15.09
CA GLU A 14 6.10 5.97 -14.65
C GLU A 14 5.96 7.00 -15.77
N GLU A 15 5.48 8.19 -15.42
CA GLU A 15 5.55 9.37 -16.26
C GLU A 15 5.67 10.62 -15.37
N ASN A 16 6.65 11.49 -15.65
CA ASN A 16 6.84 12.75 -14.93
C ASN A 16 6.88 12.60 -13.38
N GLY A 17 7.54 11.55 -12.88
CA GLY A 17 7.65 11.25 -11.45
C GLY A 17 6.35 10.78 -10.79
N ARG A 18 5.31 10.48 -11.56
CA ARG A 18 4.07 9.84 -11.10
C ARG A 18 4.12 8.35 -11.42
N PHE A 19 3.61 7.54 -10.49
CA PHE A 19 3.72 6.09 -10.56
C PHE A 19 2.35 5.42 -10.54
N ALA A 20 2.18 4.41 -11.39
CA ALA A 20 1.03 3.53 -11.43
C ALA A 20 1.48 2.07 -11.46
N LEU A 21 0.77 1.19 -10.74
CA LEU A 21 1.05 -0.24 -10.75
C LEU A 21 0.05 -0.94 -11.67
N ARG A 22 0.53 -1.53 -12.77
CA ARG A 22 -0.24 -2.51 -13.55
C ARG A 22 -0.17 -3.85 -12.82
N LEU A 23 -1.23 -4.17 -12.10
CA LEU A 23 -1.32 -5.32 -11.20
C LEU A 23 -1.90 -6.53 -11.94
N THR A 24 -1.08 -7.56 -12.18
CA THR A 24 -1.52 -8.80 -12.84
C THR A 24 -1.92 -9.88 -11.83
N ASN A 25 -1.22 -9.95 -10.69
CA ASN A 25 -1.56 -10.89 -9.62
C ASN A 25 -1.36 -10.23 -8.23
N PRO A 26 -2.40 -10.10 -7.40
CA PRO A 26 -2.29 -9.51 -6.06
C PRO A 26 -1.63 -10.42 -5.01
N LYS A 27 -1.44 -11.70 -5.32
CA LYS A 27 -0.85 -12.70 -4.42
C LYS A 27 -0.12 -13.80 -5.23
N PRO A 28 0.96 -13.45 -5.94
CA PRO A 28 1.73 -14.42 -6.70
C PRO A 28 2.50 -15.37 -5.78
N ASP A 29 3.06 -16.42 -6.36
CA ASP A 29 4.01 -17.33 -5.69
C ASP A 29 5.38 -16.68 -5.46
N ARG A 30 6.31 -17.41 -4.84
CA ARG A 30 7.61 -16.87 -4.39
C ARG A 30 8.62 -16.62 -5.50
N ASP A 31 8.45 -17.35 -6.57
CA ASP A 31 9.33 -17.54 -7.72
C ASP A 31 8.70 -17.03 -9.01
N ALA A 32 7.52 -16.40 -8.93
CA ALA A 32 6.95 -15.72 -10.08
C ALA A 32 7.89 -14.64 -10.61
N ASP A 33 7.85 -14.39 -11.92
CA ASP A 33 8.57 -13.28 -12.52
C ASP A 33 7.87 -11.95 -12.25
N ASN A 34 8.62 -10.85 -12.39
CA ASN A 34 8.10 -9.48 -12.23
C ASN A 34 7.43 -9.24 -10.87
N LEU A 35 8.08 -9.75 -9.82
CA LEU A 35 7.65 -9.50 -8.45
C LEU A 35 7.96 -8.06 -8.05
N LEU A 36 6.96 -7.43 -7.46
CA LEU A 36 7.07 -6.14 -6.79
C LEU A 36 6.56 -6.30 -5.36
N TYR A 37 6.91 -5.32 -4.52
CA TYR A 37 6.50 -5.30 -3.14
C TYR A 37 5.77 -4.00 -2.86
N VAL A 38 4.56 -4.11 -2.32
CA VAL A 38 3.72 -2.98 -1.95
C VAL A 38 3.78 -2.79 -0.44
N GLY A 39 4.29 -1.64 -0.01
CA GLY A 39 4.23 -1.17 1.37
C GLY A 39 3.11 -0.15 1.55
N TYR A 40 2.57 -0.07 2.76
CA TYR A 40 1.50 0.86 3.09
C TYR A 40 1.95 1.72 4.26
N ALA A 41 1.73 3.02 4.17
CA ALA A 41 1.95 3.93 5.27
C ALA A 41 0.69 4.06 6.13
N LEU A 42 0.89 4.11 7.43
CA LEU A 42 -0.05 4.70 8.37
C LEU A 42 0.13 6.22 8.34
N VAL A 43 -0.91 6.95 8.73
CA VAL A 43 -0.93 8.42 8.66
C VAL A 43 -1.09 8.95 10.08
N THR A 44 -0.24 9.90 10.47
CA THR A 44 -0.35 10.54 11.80
C THR A 44 -1.53 11.51 11.84
N LEU A 45 -2.19 11.59 12.99
CA LEU A 45 -3.29 12.51 13.22
C LEU A 45 -2.80 13.97 13.18
N GLY A 46 -3.41 14.79 12.33
CA GLY A 46 -3.17 16.24 12.25
C GLY A 46 -1.94 16.69 11.45
N ARG A 47 -0.93 15.83 11.23
CA ARG A 47 0.27 16.17 10.43
C ARG A 47 0.32 15.48 9.06
N GLU A 48 -0.44 14.40 8.91
CA GLU A 48 -0.42 13.55 7.73
C GLU A 48 0.95 12.91 7.41
N ASP A 49 1.81 12.75 8.42
CA ASP A 49 3.11 12.10 8.24
C ASP A 49 2.92 10.62 7.92
N HIS A 50 3.78 10.09 7.04
CA HIS A 50 3.74 8.70 6.62
C HIS A 50 4.66 7.85 7.49
N ILE A 51 4.06 6.87 8.18
CA ILE A 51 4.77 5.90 9.00
C ILE A 51 4.68 4.53 8.34
N PHE A 52 5.81 3.88 8.12
CA PHE A 52 5.91 2.55 7.55
C PHE A 52 6.03 1.50 8.67
N PRO A 53 4.93 0.86 9.10
CA PRO A 53 4.94 0.00 10.26
C PRO A 53 5.64 -1.32 9.96
N SER A 54 6.37 -1.83 10.94
CA SER A 54 6.98 -3.15 10.91
C SER A 54 6.21 -4.15 11.76
N PHE A 55 5.87 -3.76 12.98
CA PHE A 55 5.06 -4.54 13.90
C PHE A 55 4.32 -3.64 14.89
N VAL A 56 3.34 -4.23 15.57
CA VAL A 56 2.62 -3.64 16.69
C VAL A 56 2.84 -4.51 17.93
N LEU A 57 3.03 -3.89 19.09
CA LEU A 57 2.86 -4.53 20.40
C LEU A 57 1.54 -4.04 20.99
N ASP A 58 0.64 -4.97 21.28
CA ASP A 58 -0.58 -4.63 22.02
C ASP A 58 -0.31 -4.47 23.52
N ASP A 59 -1.33 -4.02 24.25
CA ASP A 59 -1.26 -3.75 25.70
C ASP A 59 -0.97 -5.01 26.54
N TRP A 60 -1.04 -6.20 25.96
CA TRP A 60 -0.74 -7.47 26.59
C TRP A 60 0.63 -8.03 26.17
N GLY A 61 1.38 -7.29 25.35
CA GLY A 61 2.70 -7.69 24.86
C GLY A 61 2.64 -8.64 23.65
N ASN A 62 1.48 -8.84 23.02
CA ASN A 62 1.41 -9.65 21.81
C ASN A 62 1.97 -8.87 20.61
N GLU A 63 2.78 -9.55 19.81
CA GLU A 63 3.41 -8.95 18.64
C GLU A 63 2.66 -9.27 17.34
N ILE A 64 2.18 -8.23 16.65
CA ILE A 64 1.47 -8.32 15.37
C ILE A 64 2.38 -7.86 14.23
N LYS A 65 2.84 -8.80 13.40
CA LYS A 65 3.75 -8.56 12.26
C LYS A 65 3.09 -8.65 10.89
N GLY A 66 3.74 -8.05 9.90
CA GLY A 66 3.40 -8.21 8.49
C GLY A 66 2.07 -7.57 8.12
N VAL A 67 1.55 -7.85 6.92
CA VAL A 67 0.38 -7.13 6.38
C VAL A 67 -0.92 -7.29 7.18
N LYS A 68 -0.99 -8.26 8.10
CA LYS A 68 -2.12 -8.41 9.03
C LYS A 68 -2.19 -7.28 10.06
N LEU A 69 -1.08 -6.58 10.34
CA LEU A 69 -1.06 -5.46 11.29
C LEU A 69 -2.01 -4.34 10.85
N PHE A 70 -2.14 -4.07 9.56
CA PHE A 70 -3.04 -3.00 9.07
C PHE A 70 -4.50 -3.31 9.37
N ARG A 71 -4.88 -4.59 9.33
CA ARG A 71 -6.21 -5.03 9.74
C ARG A 71 -6.36 -4.88 11.25
N TRP A 72 -5.37 -5.32 12.03
CA TRP A 72 -5.39 -5.21 13.48
C TRP A 72 -5.54 -3.76 13.94
N ILE A 73 -4.73 -2.83 13.42
CA ILE A 73 -4.78 -1.39 13.77
C ILE A 73 -6.15 -0.80 13.47
N ARG A 74 -6.74 -1.15 12.33
CA ARG A 74 -8.08 -0.67 11.97
C ARG A 74 -9.18 -1.21 12.89
N GLU A 75 -9.09 -2.48 13.25
CA GLU A 75 -10.12 -3.17 14.05
C GLU A 75 -10.00 -2.83 15.55
N ASN A 76 -8.78 -2.60 16.05
CA ASN A 76 -8.48 -2.55 17.47
C ASN A 76 -7.89 -1.19 17.91
N GLY A 77 -7.46 -0.32 17.00
CA GLY A 77 -6.68 0.88 17.35
C GLY A 77 -7.39 1.87 18.30
N ASN A 78 -8.72 1.92 18.30
CA ASN A 78 -9.49 2.71 19.26
C ASN A 78 -9.57 2.06 20.65
N GLU A 79 -9.66 0.73 20.71
CA GLU A 79 -9.77 -0.03 21.95
C GLU A 79 -8.41 -0.15 22.64
N PHE A 80 -7.33 -0.13 21.87
CA PHE A 80 -5.95 -0.22 22.33
C PHE A 80 -5.15 1.04 21.94
N PRO A 81 -5.52 2.22 22.48
CA PRO A 81 -4.86 3.47 22.12
C PRO A 81 -3.39 3.54 22.56
N ARG A 82 -2.95 2.64 23.45
CA ARG A 82 -1.59 2.51 23.96
C ARG A 82 -0.77 1.43 23.26
N ALA A 83 -1.34 0.73 22.29
CA ALA A 83 -0.57 -0.20 21.48
C ALA A 83 0.55 0.54 20.76
N GLU A 84 1.74 -0.03 20.81
CA GLU A 84 2.96 0.57 20.30
C GLU A 84 3.22 0.11 18.88
N ILE A 85 3.51 1.05 18.01
CA ILE A 85 3.72 0.81 16.59
C ILE A 85 5.17 1.17 16.30
N PHE A 86 5.94 0.15 15.92
CA PHE A 86 7.34 0.27 15.58
C PHE A 86 7.50 0.24 14.08
N GLY A 87 8.28 1.16 13.54
CA GLY A 87 8.42 1.29 12.11
C GLY A 87 9.47 2.29 11.70
N TYR A 88 9.24 2.89 10.53
CA TYR A 88 10.14 3.84 9.92
C TYR A 88 9.37 5.08 9.48
N GLU A 89 10.01 6.25 9.59
CA GLU A 89 9.56 7.46 8.89
C GLU A 89 9.96 7.41 7.41
N LYS A 90 9.52 8.38 6.62
CA LYS A 90 9.79 8.44 5.18
C LYS A 90 11.28 8.60 4.85
N ASP A 91 12.05 9.22 5.72
CA ASP A 91 13.50 9.37 5.57
C ASP A 91 14.29 8.09 5.98
N GLY A 92 13.59 7.06 6.46
CA GLY A 92 14.20 5.80 6.89
C GLY A 92 14.64 5.76 8.35
N SER A 93 14.45 6.83 9.12
CA SER A 93 14.68 6.81 10.57
C SER A 93 13.72 5.86 11.28
N GLU A 94 14.19 5.19 12.32
CA GLU A 94 13.35 4.32 13.15
C GLU A 94 12.43 5.17 14.04
N THR A 95 11.19 4.75 14.18
CA THR A 95 10.18 5.47 14.97
C THR A 95 9.31 4.51 15.76
N GLN A 96 8.79 5.05 16.86
CA GLN A 96 7.86 4.37 17.76
C GLN A 96 6.78 5.37 18.14
N LEU A 97 5.53 4.95 17.98
CA LEU A 97 4.38 5.78 18.33
C LEU A 97 3.20 4.94 18.82
N PHE A 98 2.29 5.57 19.54
CA PHE A 98 1.07 4.91 20.02
C PHE A 98 -0.05 4.93 18.98
N ALA A 99 -0.90 3.91 18.95
CA ALA A 99 -2.03 3.83 18.03
C ALA A 99 -2.93 5.08 18.03
N ARG A 100 -3.11 5.73 19.20
CA ARG A 100 -3.86 7.01 19.32
C ARG A 100 -3.29 8.18 18.53
N ALA A 101 -2.03 8.10 18.09
CA ALA A 101 -1.38 9.14 17.29
C ALA A 101 -1.68 8.99 15.78
N LEU A 102 -2.43 7.97 15.38
CA LEU A 102 -2.76 7.70 13.99
C LEU A 102 -4.18 8.13 13.63
N GLU A 103 -4.34 8.49 12.37
CA GLU A 103 -5.63 8.56 11.73
C GLU A 103 -6.06 7.15 11.26
N LEU A 104 -7.01 6.54 11.97
CA LEU A 104 -7.34 5.12 11.82
C LEU A 104 -8.28 4.82 10.64
N TYR A 105 -8.97 5.82 10.10
CA TYR A 105 -10.05 5.61 9.12
C TYR A 105 -9.70 6.07 7.70
N VAL A 106 -8.51 6.62 7.49
CA VAL A 106 -8.05 7.01 6.15
C VAL A 106 -7.67 5.82 5.27
N THR A 107 -7.68 6.07 3.97
CA THR A 107 -7.01 5.18 3.01
C THR A 107 -5.50 5.29 3.17
N LEU A 108 -4.82 4.16 2.99
CA LEU A 108 -3.39 4.01 3.28
C LEU A 108 -2.56 4.48 2.07
N PRO A 109 -1.69 5.49 2.21
CA PRO A 109 -0.69 5.80 1.18
C PRO A 109 0.09 4.53 0.81
N CYS A 110 0.23 4.29 -0.48
CA CYS A 110 0.65 3.01 -1.03
C CYS A 110 1.93 3.20 -1.82
N TYR A 111 2.97 2.46 -1.47
CA TYR A 111 4.30 2.58 -2.05
C TYR A 111 4.71 1.26 -2.69
N VAL A 112 5.35 1.32 -3.85
CA VAL A 112 5.90 0.14 -4.53
C VAL A 112 7.43 0.13 -4.43
N TYR A 113 7.98 -1.08 -4.37
CA TYR A 113 9.40 -1.36 -4.21
C TYR A 113 9.78 -2.55 -5.09
N ASP A 114 10.98 -2.51 -5.66
CA ASP A 114 11.50 -3.61 -6.50
C ASP A 114 11.94 -4.83 -5.68
N SER A 115 12.22 -4.66 -4.38
CA SER A 115 12.61 -5.76 -3.51
C SER A 115 11.96 -5.71 -2.13
N ARG A 116 11.85 -6.90 -1.51
CA ARG A 116 11.32 -7.05 -0.14
C ARG A 116 12.17 -6.31 0.88
N THR A 117 13.46 -6.11 0.58
CA THR A 117 14.47 -5.62 1.50
C THR A 117 14.88 -4.19 1.22
N ALA A 118 14.37 -3.57 0.16
CA ALA A 118 14.64 -2.17 -0.14
C ALA A 118 14.34 -1.29 1.08
N PRO A 119 15.16 -0.28 1.39
CA PRO A 119 14.82 0.79 2.32
C PRO A 119 13.43 1.40 2.06
N VAL A 120 12.82 2.03 3.06
CA VAL A 120 11.54 2.74 2.87
C VAL A 120 11.68 4.00 2.03
N THR A 121 12.89 4.59 2.00
CA THR A 121 13.26 5.74 1.17
C THR A 121 13.15 5.48 -0.32
N ASP A 122 13.30 4.22 -0.73
CA ASP A 122 13.33 3.82 -2.14
C ASP A 122 11.92 3.57 -2.70
N GLY A 123 10.88 3.78 -1.87
CA GLY A 123 9.50 3.51 -2.26
C GLY A 123 8.94 4.58 -3.19
N HIS A 124 8.28 4.15 -4.25
CA HIS A 124 7.55 5.05 -5.13
C HIS A 124 6.08 5.13 -4.74
N LEU A 125 5.58 6.34 -4.42
CA LEU A 125 4.18 6.55 -4.07
C LEU A 125 3.29 6.30 -5.30
N LEU A 126 2.42 5.30 -5.20
CA LEU A 126 1.46 4.97 -6.24
C LEU A 126 0.29 5.96 -6.24
N LYS A 127 -0.06 6.46 -7.43
CA LYS A 127 -1.27 7.26 -7.65
C LYS A 127 -2.43 6.42 -8.19
N ALA A 128 -2.11 5.34 -8.92
CA ALA A 128 -3.11 4.44 -9.49
C ALA A 128 -2.70 2.97 -9.44
N ILE A 129 -3.71 2.10 -9.41
CA ILE A 129 -3.59 0.67 -9.69
C ILE A 129 -4.44 0.36 -10.92
N LEU A 130 -3.80 -0.26 -11.91
CA LEU A 130 -4.38 -0.64 -13.19
C LEU A 130 -4.58 -2.15 -13.21
N LEU A 131 -5.81 -2.59 -13.45
CA LEU A 131 -6.17 -4.00 -13.55
C LEU A 131 -6.38 -4.33 -15.04
N PRO A 132 -5.57 -5.24 -15.61
CA PRO A 132 -5.80 -5.77 -16.94
C PRO A 132 -7.19 -6.41 -17.08
N ASP A 133 -7.88 -6.10 -18.18
CA ASP A 133 -9.18 -6.71 -18.53
C ASP A 133 -9.31 -6.82 -20.06
N ASP A 134 -9.54 -8.03 -20.57
CA ASP A 134 -9.66 -8.32 -22.00
C ASP A 134 -10.88 -7.64 -22.65
N ALA A 135 -11.91 -7.30 -21.87
CA ALA A 135 -13.10 -6.61 -22.37
C ALA A 135 -12.87 -5.09 -22.57
N VAL A 136 -11.74 -4.56 -22.11
CA VAL A 136 -11.45 -3.13 -22.08
C VAL A 136 -10.43 -2.78 -23.16
N THR A 137 -10.83 -1.91 -24.10
CA THR A 137 -9.97 -1.43 -25.20
C THR A 137 -9.32 -0.07 -24.93
N VAL A 138 -9.82 0.68 -23.95
CA VAL A 138 -9.29 1.98 -23.51
C VAL A 138 -9.34 2.09 -21.98
N PRO A 139 -8.41 2.78 -21.29
CA PRO A 139 -8.43 2.90 -19.84
C PRO A 139 -9.76 3.43 -19.27
N GLN A 140 -10.31 2.75 -18.26
CA GLN A 140 -11.57 3.12 -17.62
C GLN A 140 -11.40 3.23 -16.11
N ARG A 141 -11.75 4.38 -15.54
CA ARG A 141 -11.74 4.57 -14.09
C ARG A 141 -12.88 3.77 -13.48
N ILE A 142 -12.57 2.97 -12.47
CA ILE A 142 -13.55 2.19 -11.72
C ILE A 142 -13.62 2.60 -10.26
N LYS A 143 -14.71 2.19 -9.60
CA LYS A 143 -14.75 2.20 -8.14
C LYS A 143 -13.77 1.17 -7.61
N ARG A 144 -13.37 1.34 -6.35
CA ARG A 144 -12.58 0.37 -5.60
C ARG A 144 -13.16 -1.06 -5.78
N PRO A 145 -12.34 -2.06 -6.14
CA PRO A 145 -12.78 -3.45 -6.31
C PRO A 145 -13.49 -4.03 -5.08
N SER A 146 -14.31 -5.06 -5.31
CA SER A 146 -14.97 -5.80 -4.24
C SER A 146 -13.96 -6.52 -3.33
N SER A 147 -14.40 -6.91 -2.13
CA SER A 147 -13.58 -7.69 -1.20
C SER A 147 -13.35 -9.14 -1.65
N GLU A 148 -14.11 -9.63 -2.63
CA GLU A 148 -13.91 -10.94 -3.23
C GLU A 148 -12.71 -10.92 -4.16
N VAL A 149 -12.62 -9.88 -5.00
CA VAL A 149 -11.53 -9.66 -5.96
C VAL A 149 -10.26 -9.18 -5.27
N MET A 150 -10.36 -8.23 -4.33
CA MET A 150 -9.19 -7.59 -3.71
C MET A 150 -9.28 -7.62 -2.18
N LYS A 151 -8.28 -8.21 -1.53
CA LYS A 151 -8.19 -8.25 -0.07
C LYS A 151 -7.47 -7.00 0.50
N ARG A 152 -7.70 -6.71 1.78
CA ARG A 152 -6.91 -5.72 2.52
C ARG A 152 -5.49 -6.27 2.79
N PRO A 153 -4.48 -5.42 2.95
CA PRO A 153 -4.51 -3.94 2.92
C PRO A 153 -4.62 -3.32 1.52
N LEU A 154 -4.31 -4.05 0.43
CA LEU A 154 -4.28 -3.50 -0.93
C LEU A 154 -5.58 -2.79 -1.35
N ARG A 155 -6.73 -3.38 -1.01
CA ARG A 155 -8.05 -2.75 -1.26
C ARG A 155 -8.24 -1.40 -0.54
N SER A 156 -7.53 -1.14 0.55
CA SER A 156 -7.59 0.11 1.32
C SER A 156 -6.54 1.15 0.90
N ALA A 157 -5.76 0.86 -0.15
CA ALA A 157 -4.75 1.78 -0.67
C ALA A 157 -5.38 3.11 -1.15
N ARG A 158 -4.67 4.21 -0.90
CA ARG A 158 -4.99 5.57 -1.36
C ARG A 158 -4.55 5.71 -2.83
N VAL A 159 -5.32 5.11 -3.73
CA VAL A 159 -5.05 5.09 -5.18
C VAL A 159 -6.35 5.24 -5.96
N GLN A 160 -6.24 5.66 -7.22
CA GLN A 160 -7.31 5.53 -8.19
C GLN A 160 -7.27 4.15 -8.84
N TRP A 161 -8.42 3.51 -9.00
CA TRP A 161 -8.55 2.17 -9.58
C TRP A 161 -8.99 2.28 -11.03
N TRP A 162 -8.34 1.52 -11.91
CA TRP A 162 -8.61 1.55 -13.34
C TRP A 162 -8.66 0.14 -13.91
N LEU A 163 -9.51 -0.08 -14.91
CA LEU A 163 -9.36 -1.18 -15.86
C LEU A 163 -8.56 -0.68 -17.06
N VAL A 164 -7.70 -1.53 -17.60
CA VAL A 164 -6.87 -1.21 -18.77
C VAL A 164 -6.75 -2.42 -19.70
N PRO A 165 -6.50 -2.22 -21.00
CA PRO A 165 -6.15 -3.31 -21.90
C PRO A 165 -4.96 -4.13 -21.36
N PRO A 166 -4.90 -5.47 -21.56
CA PRO A 166 -3.80 -6.29 -21.06
C PRO A 166 -2.41 -5.85 -21.56
N GLU A 167 -2.36 -5.39 -22.81
CA GLU A 167 -1.13 -4.94 -23.47
C GLU A 167 -0.73 -3.49 -23.14
N THR A 168 -1.38 -2.86 -22.14
CA THR A 168 -1.09 -1.47 -21.75
C THR A 168 0.37 -1.32 -21.31
N ALA A 169 1.19 -0.70 -22.15
CA ALA A 169 2.61 -0.45 -21.91
C ALA A 169 2.89 0.91 -21.27
N ALA A 170 1.96 1.87 -21.43
CA ALA A 170 2.01 3.22 -20.88
C ALA A 170 0.62 3.63 -20.38
N PHE A 171 0.55 4.59 -19.46
CA PHE A 171 -0.70 5.10 -18.90
C PHE A 171 -0.66 6.62 -18.93
N ASP A 172 -1.71 7.26 -19.43
CA ASP A 172 -1.80 8.73 -19.44
C ASP A 172 -2.11 9.24 -18.03
N PHE A 173 -1.10 9.83 -17.38
CA PHE A 173 -1.23 10.36 -16.02
C PHE A 173 -2.01 11.69 -15.97
N GLY A 174 -2.35 12.29 -17.10
CA GLY A 174 -3.28 13.41 -17.21
C GLY A 174 -4.73 13.02 -16.86
N LEU A 175 -5.06 11.73 -16.94
CA LEU A 175 -6.37 11.20 -16.55
C LEU A 175 -6.59 11.16 -15.03
N LEU A 176 -5.52 11.27 -14.24
CA LEU A 176 -5.61 11.25 -12.79
C LEU A 176 -6.13 12.59 -12.28
N LYS A 177 -7.26 12.54 -11.58
CA LYS A 177 -7.75 13.71 -10.81
C LYS A 177 -6.90 13.87 -9.55
N GLU A 178 -6.67 15.10 -9.11
CA GLU A 178 -6.14 15.33 -7.76
C GLU A 178 -7.15 14.79 -6.74
N ASN A 179 -6.64 14.03 -5.76
CA ASN A 179 -7.43 13.47 -4.67
C ASN A 179 -7.29 14.36 -3.43
#